data_AF-A0A536MPP1-F1
#
_entry.id   AF-A0A536MPP1-F1
#
_cell.length_a   1.000
_cell.length_b   1.000
_cell.length_c   1.000
_cell.angle_alpha   90.00
_cell.angle_beta   90.00
_cell.angle_gamma   90.00
#
_symmetry.space_group_name_H-M   'P 1'
#
loop_
_entity.id
_entity.type
_entity.pdbx_description
1 polymer ?
#
loop_
_entity_poly.entity_id
_entity_poly.type
_entity_poly.pdbx_seq_one_letter_code
_entity_poly.pdbx_strand_id
1 'polypeptide(L)'
;MSDGTGGYVLDGWGGLHEFAVGSNPMPPSITNFAYWPNWSIARGIALTPGATRASVSGVTLDGWGGVHQFGSAGAVTGLSGLWVNWDIARAVSLSADSSAAQLRGWVLDGWGGIHAFGGAPPVPSGGYWPNRDVAKQLLTH
;
A
#
# COMPACT_ATOMS: atom_id res chain seq x y z
N MET A 1 1.09 -2.40 13.73
CA MET A 1 0.19 -1.26 14.02
C MET A 1 1.04 -0.07 14.44
N SER A 2 0.68 1.15 14.05
CA SER A 2 1.42 2.36 14.42
C SER A 2 1.32 2.60 15.93
N ASP A 3 2.44 2.83 16.59
CA ASP A 3 2.50 3.22 18.02
C ASP A 3 2.21 4.73 18.23
N GLY A 4 1.90 5.46 17.16
CA GLY A 4 1.58 6.88 17.18
C GLY A 4 2.81 7.79 17.39
N THR A 5 4.03 7.25 17.43
CA THR A 5 5.25 8.02 17.70
C THR A 5 5.89 8.64 16.46
N GLY A 6 5.42 8.27 15.28
CA GLY A 6 5.93 8.69 13.98
C GLY A 6 5.34 7.87 12.85
N GLY A 7 5.87 8.05 11.65
CA GLY A 7 5.42 7.31 10.47
C GLY A 7 6.12 7.75 9.20
N TYR A 8 5.45 7.50 8.07
CA TYR A 8 5.94 7.83 6.74
C TYR A 8 4.86 8.58 5.95
N VAL A 9 5.29 9.55 5.16
CA VAL A 9 4.51 10.20 4.12
C VAL A 9 4.91 9.57 2.78
N LEU A 10 3.91 9.20 1.98
CA LEU A 10 4.09 8.85 0.57
C LEU A 10 3.83 10.11 -0.28
N ASP A 11 4.78 10.51 -1.11
CA ASP A 11 4.55 11.54 -2.12
C ASP A 11 3.95 10.95 -3.41
N GLY A 12 3.50 11.82 -4.33
CA GLY A 12 2.87 11.38 -5.58
C GLY A 12 3.80 10.63 -6.55
N TRP A 13 5.11 10.74 -6.39
CA TRP A 13 6.12 10.09 -7.22
C TRP A 13 6.63 8.77 -6.64
N GLY A 14 6.14 8.37 -5.46
CA GLY A 14 6.54 7.13 -4.79
C GLY A 14 7.57 7.31 -3.68
N GLY A 15 8.06 8.54 -3.46
CA GLY A 15 9.01 8.82 -2.39
C GLY A 15 8.39 8.60 -1.01
N LEU A 16 9.18 8.01 -0.10
CA LEU A 16 8.81 7.76 1.28
C LEU A 16 9.61 8.67 2.21
N HIS A 17 8.90 9.46 3.01
CA HIS A 17 9.48 10.49 3.88
C HIS A 17 9.09 10.23 5.33
N GLU A 18 10.06 9.92 6.17
CA GLU A 18 9.85 9.70 7.60
C GLU A 18 9.44 10.98 8.34
N PHE A 19 8.59 10.82 9.37
CA PHE A 19 8.28 11.87 10.33
C PHE A 19 8.22 11.30 11.76
N ALA A 20 8.51 12.15 12.74
CA ALA A 20 8.37 11.85 14.16
C ALA A 20 7.33 12.76 14.81
N VAL A 21 6.61 12.23 15.81
CA VAL A 21 5.65 12.97 16.62
C VAL A 21 6.31 13.39 17.93
N GLY A 22 6.29 14.68 18.25
CA GLY A 22 6.89 15.20 19.48
C GLY A 22 8.42 15.02 19.51
N SER A 23 8.96 14.57 20.65
CA SER A 23 10.39 14.30 20.84
C SER A 23 10.78 12.84 20.60
N ASN A 24 9.90 12.05 19.98
CA ASN A 24 10.24 10.67 19.61
C ASN A 24 11.37 10.66 18.58
N PRO A 25 12.22 9.62 18.53
CA PRO A 25 13.24 9.55 17.50
C PRO A 25 12.60 9.48 16.10
N MET A 26 13.33 9.87 15.06
CA MET A 26 12.88 9.69 13.67
C MET A 26 12.82 8.19 13.32
N PRO A 27 11.79 7.70 12.60
CA PRO A 27 11.82 6.37 11.99
C PRO A 27 13.00 6.22 10.99
N PRO A 28 13.46 4.99 10.68
CA PRO A 28 14.52 4.81 9.68
C PRO A 28 14.09 5.30 8.30
N SER A 29 15.01 5.92 7.56
CA SER A 29 14.80 6.22 6.15
C SER A 29 14.68 4.91 5.35
N ILE A 30 13.63 4.80 4.54
CA ILE A 30 13.45 3.69 3.61
C ILE A 30 14.06 4.11 2.29
N THR A 31 14.98 3.33 1.72
CA THR A 31 15.69 3.72 0.48
C THR A 31 15.42 2.78 -0.70
N ASN A 32 14.78 1.64 -0.44
CA ASN A 32 14.44 0.62 -1.44
C ASN A 32 12.93 0.64 -1.73
N PHE A 33 12.45 1.72 -2.33
CA PHE A 33 11.04 1.91 -2.72
C PHE A 33 10.91 2.10 -4.23
N ALA A 34 9.70 1.88 -4.77
CA ALA A 34 9.42 2.19 -6.17
C ALA A 34 9.25 3.70 -6.36
N TYR A 35 9.76 4.21 -7.48
CA TYR A 35 9.81 5.65 -7.75
C TYR A 35 9.55 5.94 -9.23
N TRP A 36 8.71 6.94 -9.49
CA TRP A 36 8.29 7.38 -10.82
C TRP A 36 8.57 8.88 -10.99
N PRO A 37 9.76 9.24 -11.50
CA PRO A 37 10.17 10.63 -11.64
C PRO A 37 9.15 11.44 -12.45
N ASN A 38 8.69 12.56 -11.89
CA ASN A 38 7.77 13.51 -12.53
C ASN A 38 6.38 12.94 -12.85
N TRP A 39 5.98 11.81 -12.26
CA TRP A 39 4.68 11.21 -12.53
C TRP A 39 3.91 10.95 -11.23
N SER A 40 2.86 11.75 -11.02
CA SER A 40 1.99 11.64 -9.85
C SER A 40 1.09 10.40 -9.93
N ILE A 41 1.67 9.22 -9.71
CA ILE A 41 1.03 7.92 -9.88
C ILE A 41 0.98 7.09 -8.59
N ALA A 42 1.71 7.44 -7.54
CA ALA A 42 1.58 6.75 -6.26
C ALA A 42 0.20 7.04 -5.63
N ARG A 43 -0.44 6.02 -5.06
CA ARG A 43 -1.83 6.07 -4.56
C ARG A 43 -1.99 5.64 -3.12
N GLY A 44 -1.12 4.76 -2.62
CA GLY A 44 -1.24 4.26 -1.26
C GLY A 44 0.03 3.66 -0.72
N ILE A 45 0.11 3.60 0.60
CA ILE A 45 1.18 2.96 1.36
C ILE A 45 0.54 2.12 2.46
N ALA A 46 1.08 0.93 2.72
CA ALA A 46 0.70 0.09 3.85
C ALA A 46 1.93 -0.57 4.47
N LEU A 47 2.00 -0.59 5.80
CA LEU A 47 3.00 -1.33 6.55
C LEU A 47 2.49 -2.73 6.86
N THR A 48 3.39 -3.73 6.84
CA THR A 48 3.01 -5.09 7.23
C THR A 48 2.65 -5.15 8.72
N PRO A 49 1.78 -6.09 9.12
CA PRO A 49 1.66 -6.49 10.51
C PRO A 49 3.03 -6.85 11.09
N GLY A 50 3.32 -6.32 12.29
CA GLY A 50 4.61 -6.54 12.96
C GLY A 50 5.78 -5.69 12.45
N ALA A 51 5.60 -4.80 11.46
CA ALA A 51 6.61 -3.81 11.12
C ALA A 51 6.99 -2.98 12.36
N THR A 52 8.29 -2.80 12.60
CA THR A 52 8.82 -2.06 13.74
C THR A 52 9.75 -0.95 13.26
N ARG A 53 10.12 -0.06 14.18
CA ARG A 53 11.14 0.97 13.93
C ARG A 53 12.52 0.39 13.63
N ALA A 54 12.81 -0.86 13.99
CA ALA A 54 14.08 -1.52 13.68
C ALA A 54 14.03 -2.32 12.38
N SER A 55 12.83 -2.72 11.94
CA SER A 55 12.61 -3.50 10.71
C SER A 55 11.29 -3.08 10.10
N VAL A 56 11.38 -2.09 9.21
CA VAL A 56 10.24 -1.56 8.48
C VAL A 56 10.01 -2.43 7.25
N SER A 57 8.75 -2.78 7.00
CA SER A 57 8.35 -3.51 5.80
C SER A 57 6.94 -3.11 5.40
N GLY A 58 6.69 -3.10 4.10
CA GLY A 58 5.40 -2.71 3.56
C GLY A 58 5.38 -2.66 2.06
N VAL A 59 4.33 -2.04 1.54
CA VAL A 59 4.11 -1.85 0.11
C VAL A 59 3.63 -0.44 -0.21
N THR A 60 4.00 0.05 -1.38
CA THR A 60 3.36 1.18 -2.06
C THR A 60 2.51 0.69 -3.22
N LEU A 61 1.47 1.46 -3.56
CA LEU A 61 0.57 1.21 -4.68
C LEU A 61 0.73 2.31 -5.73
N ASP A 62 0.84 1.94 -7.00
CA ASP A 62 0.70 2.86 -8.13
C ASP A 62 -0.74 2.89 -8.68
N GLY A 63 -1.07 3.90 -9.48
CA GLY A 63 -2.39 4.13 -10.05
C GLY A 63 -2.84 3.06 -11.05
N TRP A 64 -1.93 2.26 -11.59
CA TRP A 64 -2.28 1.14 -12.46
C TRP A 64 -2.59 -0.13 -11.67
N GLY A 65 -2.43 -0.12 -10.35
CA GLY A 65 -2.66 -1.29 -9.50
C GLY A 65 -1.41 -2.10 -9.20
N GLY A 66 -0.23 -1.63 -9.65
CA GLY A 66 1.03 -2.24 -9.26
C GLY A 66 1.30 -2.03 -7.77
N VAL A 67 1.60 -3.12 -7.06
CA VAL A 67 1.97 -3.11 -5.63
C VAL A 67 3.45 -3.41 -5.53
N HIS A 68 4.20 -2.53 -4.88
CA HIS A 68 5.66 -2.53 -4.83
C HIS A 68 6.13 -2.62 -3.39
N GLN A 69 6.93 -3.64 -3.09
CA GLN A 69 7.49 -3.83 -1.76
C GLN A 69 8.57 -2.79 -1.42
N PHE A 70 8.72 -2.49 -0.13
CA PHE A 70 9.84 -1.72 0.41
C PHE A 70 10.32 -2.27 1.76
N GLY A 71 11.49 -1.81 2.20
CA GLY A 71 12.09 -2.25 3.46
C GLY A 71 12.43 -3.73 3.42
N SER A 72 12.10 -4.48 4.47
CA SER A 72 12.36 -5.94 4.55
C SER A 72 11.26 -6.80 3.92
N ALA A 73 10.26 -6.22 3.25
CA ALA A 73 9.20 -6.97 2.60
C ALA A 73 9.71 -7.77 1.39
N GLY A 74 9.23 -9.00 1.27
CA GLY A 74 9.47 -9.91 0.15
C GLY A 74 8.68 -9.52 -1.09
N ALA A 75 8.84 -10.29 -2.16
CA ALA A 75 8.19 -10.02 -3.43
C ALA A 75 6.65 -10.10 -3.33
N VAL A 76 5.97 -9.16 -3.99
CA VAL A 76 4.53 -9.24 -4.21
C VAL A 76 4.25 -10.32 -5.27
N THR A 77 3.24 -11.15 -5.02
CA THR A 77 2.82 -12.23 -5.94
C THR A 77 1.31 -12.22 -6.11
N GLY A 78 0.80 -12.86 -7.17
CA GLY A 78 -0.63 -13.13 -7.35
C GLY A 78 -1.53 -11.89 -7.46
N LEU A 79 -1.04 -10.79 -8.03
CA LEU A 79 -1.84 -9.58 -8.28
C LEU A 79 -3.02 -9.89 -9.21
N SER A 80 -4.24 -9.56 -8.78
CA SER A 80 -5.45 -9.68 -9.60
C SER A 80 -6.00 -8.33 -10.10
N GLY A 81 -5.59 -7.21 -9.51
CA GLY A 81 -6.00 -5.86 -9.89
C GLY A 81 -4.87 -5.07 -10.53
N LEU A 82 -4.64 -5.26 -11.83
CA LEU A 82 -3.66 -4.52 -12.63
C LEU A 82 -4.32 -3.99 -13.91
N TRP A 83 -4.40 -2.67 -14.04
CA TRP A 83 -4.99 -1.94 -15.16
C TRP A 83 -3.93 -1.12 -15.87
N VAL A 84 -3.17 -1.78 -16.73
CA VAL A 84 -2.09 -1.12 -17.48
C VAL A 84 -2.64 0.07 -18.27
N ASN A 85 -1.98 1.23 -18.13
CA ASN A 85 -2.37 2.51 -18.72
C ASN A 85 -3.66 3.15 -18.17
N TRP A 86 -4.20 2.67 -17.06
CA TRP A 86 -5.39 3.26 -16.45
C TRP A 86 -5.17 3.58 -14.97
N ASP A 87 -5.08 4.87 -14.68
CA ASP A 87 -4.96 5.38 -13.31
C ASP A 87 -6.30 5.27 -12.56
N ILE A 88 -6.56 4.09 -12.03
CA ILE A 88 -7.82 3.75 -11.36
C ILE A 88 -7.62 3.12 -9.98
N ALA A 89 -6.42 2.64 -9.62
CA ALA A 89 -6.16 2.14 -8.28
C ALA A 89 -6.20 3.30 -7.25
N ARG A 90 -6.70 3.04 -6.05
CA ARG A 90 -6.96 4.10 -5.04
C ARG A 90 -6.37 3.79 -3.68
N ALA A 91 -6.42 2.55 -3.22
CA ALA A 91 -5.86 2.17 -1.93
C ALA A 91 -5.33 0.74 -1.94
N VAL A 92 -4.34 0.49 -1.09
CA VAL A 92 -3.86 -0.85 -0.77
C VAL A 92 -4.05 -1.09 0.71
N SER A 93 -4.47 -2.28 1.08
CA SER A 93 -4.60 -2.70 2.47
C SER A 93 -4.03 -4.10 2.62
N LEU A 94 -3.24 -4.32 3.67
CA LEU A 94 -2.67 -5.64 3.96
C LEU A 94 -3.59 -6.43 4.89
N SER A 95 -3.61 -7.75 4.71
CA SER A 95 -4.27 -8.67 5.63
C SER A 95 -3.55 -8.69 6.97
N ALA A 96 -4.27 -8.98 8.05
CA ALA A 96 -3.69 -9.23 9.37
C ALA A 96 -2.69 -10.41 9.36
N ASP A 97 -2.89 -11.38 8.46
CA ASP A 97 -1.99 -12.53 8.25
C ASP A 97 -0.80 -12.22 7.32
N SER A 98 -0.70 -10.99 6.81
CA SER A 98 0.45 -10.57 6.00
C SER A 98 1.71 -10.50 6.87
N SER A 99 2.84 -10.86 6.29
CA SER A 99 4.16 -10.73 6.93
C SER A 99 5.17 -10.11 5.98
N ALA A 100 6.35 -9.77 6.48
CA ALA A 100 7.46 -9.34 5.63
C ALA A 100 7.81 -10.43 4.60
N ALA A 101 7.81 -11.72 4.97
CA ALA A 101 8.16 -12.81 4.06
C ALA A 101 7.06 -13.13 3.04
N GLN A 102 5.79 -12.92 3.41
CA GLN A 102 4.65 -13.21 2.56
C GLN A 102 3.63 -12.09 2.65
N LEU A 103 3.70 -11.17 1.69
CA LEU A 103 2.74 -10.09 1.54
C LEU A 103 1.39 -10.62 1.07
N ARG A 104 0.32 -10.21 1.73
CA ARG A 104 -1.06 -10.57 1.40
C ARG A 104 -1.96 -9.38 1.62
N GLY A 105 -2.88 -9.12 0.70
CA GLY A 105 -3.79 -7.99 0.86
C GLY A 105 -4.68 -7.77 -0.34
N TRP A 106 -5.18 -6.55 -0.43
CA TRP A 106 -6.12 -6.13 -1.45
C TRP A 106 -5.79 -4.74 -1.99
N VAL A 107 -6.09 -4.55 -3.27
CA VAL A 107 -6.11 -3.26 -3.97
C VAL A 107 -7.56 -2.84 -4.19
N LEU A 108 -7.88 -1.60 -3.87
CA LEU A 108 -9.15 -0.95 -4.18
C LEU A 108 -9.00 -0.17 -5.49
N ASP A 109 -9.90 -0.39 -6.44
CA ASP A 109 -10.06 0.47 -7.62
C ASP A 109 -11.04 1.63 -7.36
N GLY A 110 -11.04 2.63 -8.23
CA GLY A 110 -11.85 3.84 -8.11
C GLY A 110 -13.35 3.62 -8.21
N TRP A 111 -13.78 2.51 -8.80
CA TRP A 111 -15.20 2.13 -8.87
C TRP A 111 -15.65 1.37 -7.62
N GLY A 112 -14.72 0.98 -6.74
CA GLY A 112 -15.01 0.25 -5.51
C GLY A 112 -14.74 -1.25 -5.59
N GLY A 113 -14.21 -1.76 -6.71
CA GLY A 113 -13.78 -3.15 -6.80
C GLY A 113 -12.56 -3.41 -5.91
N ILE A 114 -12.55 -4.58 -5.26
CA ILE A 114 -11.51 -4.99 -4.32
C ILE A 114 -10.83 -6.25 -4.85
N HIS A 115 -9.53 -6.15 -5.14
CA HIS A 115 -8.75 -7.14 -5.88
C HIS A 115 -7.64 -7.71 -5.01
N ALA A 116 -7.65 -9.02 -4.80
CA ALA A 116 -6.71 -9.69 -3.91
C ALA A 116 -5.30 -9.81 -4.53
N PHE A 117 -4.29 -9.91 -3.67
CA PHE A 117 -2.95 -10.36 -4.02
C PHE A 117 -2.34 -11.21 -2.91
N GLY A 118 -1.26 -11.92 -3.23
CA GLY A 118 -0.50 -12.73 -2.27
C GLY A 118 -1.26 -13.93 -1.71
N GLY A 119 -2.35 -14.34 -2.37
CA GLY A 119 -3.25 -15.37 -1.86
C GLY A 119 -4.13 -14.89 -0.70
N ALA A 120 -4.41 -13.58 -0.59
CA ALA A 120 -5.51 -13.09 0.23
C ALA A 120 -6.86 -13.61 -0.31
N PRO A 121 -7.86 -13.84 0.56
CA PRO A 121 -9.19 -14.26 0.12
C PRO A 121 -9.83 -13.29 -0.88
N PRO A 122 -10.55 -13.77 -1.91
CA PRO A 122 -11.30 -12.88 -2.80
C PRO A 122 -12.44 -12.18 -2.05
N VAL A 123 -12.76 -10.95 -2.44
CA VAL A 123 -13.86 -10.16 -1.86
C VAL A 123 -14.98 -10.03 -2.90
N PRO A 124 -16.03 -10.85 -2.83
CA PRO A 124 -17.04 -10.92 -3.89
C PRO A 124 -18.07 -9.78 -3.85
N SER A 125 -18.16 -9.03 -2.74
CA SER A 125 -19.14 -7.96 -2.57
C SER A 125 -18.59 -6.80 -1.75
N GLY A 126 -18.97 -5.58 -2.13
CA GLY A 126 -18.63 -4.34 -1.45
C GLY A 126 -19.38 -3.15 -2.05
N GLY A 127 -19.06 -1.93 -1.61
CA GLY A 127 -19.55 -0.72 -2.26
C GLY A 127 -18.99 -0.62 -3.68
N TYR A 128 -19.88 -0.51 -4.68
CA TYR A 128 -19.48 -0.44 -6.09
C TYR A 128 -20.30 0.62 -6.82
N TRP A 129 -19.61 1.49 -7.54
CA TRP A 129 -20.18 2.61 -8.29
C TRP A 129 -19.70 2.55 -9.75
N PRO A 130 -20.46 1.85 -10.62
CA PRO A 130 -20.07 1.66 -12.01
C PRO A 130 -19.79 2.99 -12.72
N ASN A 131 -18.65 3.09 -13.38
CA ASN A 131 -18.23 4.29 -14.13
C ASN A 131 -18.14 5.56 -13.26
N ARG A 132 -17.83 5.41 -11.97
CA ARG A 132 -17.61 6.53 -11.05
C ARG A 132 -16.34 6.29 -10.27
N ASP A 133 -15.34 7.13 -10.50
CA ASP A 133 -14.07 7.10 -9.77
C ASP A 133 -14.19 7.87 -8.45
N VAL A 134 -14.82 7.23 -7.47
CA VAL A 134 -15.23 7.84 -6.20
C VAL A 134 -14.78 7.07 -4.98
N ALA A 135 -14.39 5.80 -5.10
CA ALA A 135 -13.80 5.06 -4.00
C ALA A 135 -12.42 5.63 -3.65
N LYS A 136 -12.07 5.68 -2.36
CA LYS A 136 -10.84 6.35 -1.88
C LYS A 136 -9.98 5.53 -0.94
N GLN A 137 -10.59 4.82 0.00
CA GLN A 137 -9.86 4.12 1.05
C GLN A 137 -10.42 2.73 1.29
N LEU A 138 -9.53 1.81 1.65
CA LEU A 138 -9.84 0.44 2.06
C LEU A 138 -9.11 0.17 3.38
N LEU A 139 -9.87 -0.19 4.41
CA LEU A 139 -9.35 -0.56 5.72
C LEU A 139 -9.79 -1.98 6.07
N THR A 140 -8.88 -2.75 6.63
CA THR A 140 -9.09 -4.11 7.14
C THR A 140 -8.90 -4.10 8.66
N HIS A 141 -9.59 -4.97 9.39
CA HIS A 141 -9.55 -5.06 10.86
C HIS A 141 -9.39 -6.50 11.32
#